data_AF-A0A9X5XAJ9-F1
#
_entry.id   AF-A0A9X5XAJ9-F1
#
_cell.length_a   1.000
_cell.length_b   1.000
_cell.length_c   1.000
_cell.angle_alpha   90.00
_cell.angle_beta   90.00
_cell.angle_gamma   90.00
#
_symmetry.space_group_name_H-M   'P 1'
#
loop_
_entity.id
_entity.type
_entity.pdbx_description
1 polymer ?
#
loop_
_entity_poly.entity_id
_entity_poly.type
_entity_poly.pdbx_seq_one_letter_code
_entity_poly.pdbx_strand_id
1 'polypeptide(L)' 'MDDYAGRVLADRYRLPLPPSDEYELAESRAFDTYSGQEVLVRQVPLPEVVEAEMLDADGLPEGFVA' A
#
# COMPACT_ATOMS: atom_id res chain seq x y z
N MET A 1 4.22 11.96 -15.42
CA MET A 1 5.00 10.92 -14.67
C MET A 1 5.30 11.41 -13.26
N ASP A 2 5.53 12.72 -13.09
CA ASP A 2 5.59 13.37 -11.76
C ASP A 2 4.29 13.26 -10.94
N ASP A 3 3.17 12.96 -11.61
CA ASP A 3 1.85 12.78 -10.99
C ASP A 3 1.80 11.62 -9.98
N TYR A 4 2.77 10.70 -10.04
CA TYR A 4 2.90 9.52 -9.17
C TYR A 4 4.20 9.53 -8.33
N ALA A 5 4.77 10.71 -8.08
CA ALA A 5 6.03 10.86 -7.33
C ALA A 5 5.86 10.83 -5.79
N GLY A 6 4.64 10.64 -5.28
CA GLY A 6 4.33 10.85 -3.86
C GLY A 6 4.73 9.69 -2.94
N ARG A 7 4.15 8.51 -3.14
CA ARG A 7 4.32 7.35 -2.24
C ARG A 7 4.35 6.04 -3.02
N VAL A 8 5.00 5.02 -2.46
CA VAL A 8 5.04 3.67 -3.03
C VAL A 8 4.37 2.69 -2.07
N LEU A 9 3.39 1.94 -2.56
CA LEU A 9 2.69 0.88 -1.83
C LEU A 9 3.20 -0.49 -2.29
N ALA A 10 3.51 -1.36 -1.34
CA ALA A 10 4.01 -2.71 -1.57
C ALA A 10 5.18 -2.76 -2.58
N ASP A 11 6.07 -1.77 -2.50
CA ASP A 11 7.25 -1.58 -3.36
C ASP A 11 6.99 -1.54 -4.88
N ARG A 12 5.71 -1.43 -5.29
CA ARG A 12 5.29 -1.63 -6.68
C ARG A 12 4.33 -0.55 -7.17
N TYR A 13 3.35 -0.17 -6.37
CA TYR A 13 2.30 0.74 -6.80
C TYR A 13 2.67 2.16 -6.43
N ARG A 14 2.97 2.99 -7.43
CA ARG A 14 3.24 4.41 -7.20
C ARG A 14 1.93 5.17 -7.11
N LEU A 15 1.70 5.81 -5.98
CA LEU A 15 0.52 6.59 -5.67
C LEU A 15 0.76 8.07 -5.94
N PRO A 16 -0.29 8.82 -6.31
CA PRO A 16 -0.21 10.26 -6.39
C PRO A 16 0.08 10.86 -5.01
N LEU A 17 0.61 12.08 -5.02
CA LEU A 17 0.73 12.88 -3.80
C LEU A 17 -0.69 13.09 -3.23
N PRO A 18 -0.94 12.77 -1.95
CA PRO A 18 -2.25 13.05 -1.36
C PRO A 18 -2.53 14.55 -1.35
N PRO A 19 -3.80 14.97 -1.46
CA PRO A 19 -4.18 16.34 -1.13
C PRO A 19 -3.82 16.64 0.34
N SER A 20 -3.55 17.92 0.63
CA SER A 20 -3.11 18.38 1.95
C SER A 20 -4.20 18.34 3.03
N ASP A 21 -5.46 18.31 2.62
CA ASP A 21 -6.62 18.31 3.52
C ASP A 21 -7.24 16.91 3.56
N GLU A 22 -7.53 16.47 4.80
CA GLU A 22 -8.12 15.22 5.29
C GLU A 22 -8.18 13.97 4.40
N TYR A 23 -7.82 12.85 5.03
CA TYR A 23 -7.77 11.54 4.41
C TYR A 23 -9.18 10.92 4.34
N GLU A 24 -9.95 11.28 3.33
CA GLU A 24 -11.16 10.52 3.00
C GLU A 24 -10.77 9.10 2.53
N LEU A 25 -11.57 8.10 2.90
CA LEU A 25 -11.43 6.74 2.38
C LEU A 25 -11.67 6.75 0.86
N ALA A 26 -10.58 6.88 0.11
CA ALA A 26 -10.64 7.14 -1.32
C ALA A 26 -10.22 5.91 -2.13
N GLU A 27 -10.97 5.67 -3.21
CA GLU A 27 -10.41 5.00 -4.38
C GLU A 27 -9.45 5.97 -5.07
N SER A 28 -8.23 5.52 -5.32
CA SER A 28 -7.18 6.33 -5.94
C SER A 28 -6.52 5.57 -7.07
N ARG A 29 -6.11 6.32 -8.10
CA ARG A 29 -5.32 5.76 -9.19
C ARG A 29 -3.89 5.50 -8.71
N ALA A 30 -3.27 4.45 -9.23
CA ALA A 30 -1.88 4.15 -9.00
C ALA A 30 -1.22 3.66 -10.29
N PHE A 31 0.10 3.88 -10.41
CA PHE A 31 0.89 3.30 -11.50
C PHE A 31 1.56 2.02 -11.02
N ASP A 32 1.27 0.90 -11.69
CA ASP A 32 1.93 -0.38 -11.47
C ASP A 32 3.26 -0.41 -12.24
N THR A 33 4.39 -0.38 -11.53
CA THR A 33 5.72 -0.37 -12.15
C THR A 33 6.11 -1.68 -12.83
N TYR A 34 5.47 -2.80 -12.48
CA TYR A 34 5.76 -4.09 -13.09
C TYR A 34 5.09 -4.22 -14.47
N SER A 35 3.82 -3.82 -14.57
CA SER A 35 3.05 -3.91 -15.81
C SER A 35 3.11 -2.64 -16.67
N GLY A 36 3.48 -1.50 -16.09
CA GLY A 36 3.47 -0.19 -16.74
C GLY A 36 2.07 0.40 -16.96
N GLN A 37 1.06 -0.08 -16.22
CA GLN A 37 -0.35 0.31 -16.39
C GLN A 37 -0.87 1.13 -15.20
N GLU A 38 -1.93 1.91 -15.46
CA GLU A 38 -2.70 2.57 -14.41
C GLU A 38 -3.75 1.59 -13.84
N VAL A 39 -3.76 1.47 -12.51
CA VAL A 39 -4.67 0.61 -11.74
C VAL A 39 -5.42 1.41 -10.71
N LEU A 40 -6.52 0.85 -10.18
CA LEU A 40 -7.29 1.46 -9.09
C LEU A 40 -6.94 0.77 -7.77
N VAL A 41 -6.63 1.56 -6.75
CA VAL A 41 -6.38 1.11 -5.38
C VAL A 41 -7.49 1.63 -4.49
N ARG A 42 -8.10 0.73 -3.71
CA ARG A 42 -9.10 1.08 -2.70
C ARG A 42 -8.51 0.89 -1.32
N GLN A 43 -8.58 1.94 -0.52
CA GLN A 43 -8.15 1.88 0.87
C GLN A 43 -9.23 1.19 1.70
N VAL A 44 -8.81 0.20 2.50
CA VAL A 44 -9.70 -0.53 3.40
C VAL A 44 -9.42 -0.02 4.81
N PRO A 45 -10.39 0.60 5.50
CA PRO A 45 -10.19 1.00 6.88
C PRO A 45 -9.95 -0.26 7.72
N LEU A 46 -8.88 -0.23 8.50
CA LEU A 46 -8.66 -1.27 9.50
C LEU A 46 -9.56 -1.01 10.71
N PRO A 47 -10.05 -2.07 11.36
CA PRO A 47 -10.70 -1.92 12.64
C PRO A 47 -9.71 -1.37 13.68
N GLU A 48 -10.26 -0.77 14.74
CA GLU A 48 -9.46 -0.25 15.86
C GLU A 48 -8.63 -1.35 16.53
N VAL A 49 -9.17 -2.57 16.58
CA VAL A 49 -8.52 -3.74 17.15
C VAL A 49 -8.37 -4.81 16.07
N VAL A 50 -7.15 -5.30 15.88
CA VAL A 50 -6.81 -6.40 14.98
C VAL A 50 -6.19 -7.52 15.81
N GLU A 51 -6.74 -8.72 15.72
CA GLU A 51 -6.10 -9.93 16.25
C GLU A 51 -5.03 -10.41 15.26
N ALA A 52 -3.84 -10.74 15.76
CA ALA A 52 -2.72 -11.22 14.95
C ALA A 52 -2.01 -12.37 15.65
N GLU A 53 -1.64 -13.40 14.90
CA GLU A 53 -0.78 -14.49 15.37
C GLU A 53 0.69 -14.09 15.21
N MET A 54 1.48 -14.29 16.26
CA MET A 54 2.94 -14.12 16.22
C MET A 54 3.56 -15.40 15.69
N LEU A 55 4.28 -15.28 14.58
CA LEU A 55 5.05 -16.39 14.02
C LEU A 55 6.45 -16.38 14.63
N ASP A 56 6.89 -17.54 15.10
CA ASP A 56 8.28 -17.75 15.53
C ASP A 56 9.23 -17.66 14.32
N ALA A 57 10.53 -17.53 14.58
CA ALA A 57 11.55 -17.37 13.52
C ALA A 57 11.52 -18.49 12.46
N ASP A 58 11.11 -19.70 12.83
CA ASP A 58 10.98 -20.85 11.94
C ASP A 58 9.66 -20.87 11.14
N GLY A 59 8.71 -20.00 11.48
CA GLY A 59 7.40 -19.87 10.84
C GLY A 59 7.25 -18.67 9.90
N LEU A 60 8.27 -17.80 9.82
CA LEU A 60 8.23 -16.64 8.95
C LEU A 60 8.34 -17.04 7.46
N PRO A 61 7.52 -16.46 6.57
CA PRO A 61 7.68 -16.68 5.13
C PRO A 61 9.03 -16.17 4.65
N GLU A 62 9.55 -16.77 3.57
CA GLU A 62 10.81 -16.32 2.96
C GLU A 62 10.76 -14.81 2.64
N GLY A 63 11.78 -14.07 3.12
CA GLY A 63 11.89 -12.63 2.92
C GLY A 63 11.39 -11.76 4.10
N PHE A 64 10.84 -12.35 5.16
CA PHE A 64 10.52 -11.66 6.41
C PHE A 64 11.63 -11.88 7.45
N VAL A 65 12.01 -10.83 8.20
CA VAL A 65 13.03 -10.88 9.26
C VAL A 65 12.38 -10.53 10.60
N ALA A 66 12.74 -11.27 11.66
CA ALA A 66 12.27 -11.07 13.03
C ALA A 66 12.89 -9.83 13.69
#